data_AF-A0A7J5UM80-F1
#
_entry.id   AF-A0A7J5UM80-F1
#
_cell.length_a   1.000
_cell.length_b   1.000
_cell.length_c   1.000
_cell.angle_alpha   90.00
_cell.angle_beta   90.00
_cell.angle_gamma   90.00
#
_symmetry.space_group_name_H-M   'P 1'
#
loop_
_entity.id
_entity.type
_entity.pdbx_description
1 polymer ?
#
loop_
_entity_poly.entity_id
_entity_poly.type
_entity_poly.pdbx_seq_one_letter_code
_entity_poly.pdbx_strand_id
1 'polypeptide(L)'
;MGHLWGILQRHIDEQLYPPSYRQLAAKLGVQPQTLLNWKRPSALPSRANLKAIAALTGTPETDVLRAALIDTGYLEPDAADSPPDRRSAG
;
A
#
# COMPACT_ATOMS: atom_id res chain seq x y z
N MET A 1 -8.81 -6.58 0.59
CA MET A 1 -7.36 -6.63 0.23
C MET A 1 -6.74 -5.39 0.85
N GLY A 2 -5.52 -5.46 1.42
CA GLY A 2 -4.88 -4.29 2.03
C GLY A 2 -4.61 -3.16 1.04
N HIS A 3 -4.63 -1.92 1.50
CA HIS A 3 -4.31 -0.69 0.76
C HIS A 3 -2.92 -0.73 0.15
N LEU A 4 -1.92 -1.24 0.88
CA LEU A 4 -0.55 -1.37 0.40
C LEU A 4 -0.47 -2.36 -0.78
N TRP A 5 -1.20 -3.48 -0.67
CA TRP A 5 -1.33 -4.42 -1.76
C TRP A 5 -2.04 -3.80 -2.98
N GLY A 6 -3.04 -2.94 -2.75
CA GLY A 6 -3.73 -2.22 -3.81
C GLY A 6 -2.79 -1.37 -4.67
N ILE A 7 -1.82 -0.69 -4.05
CA ILE A 7 -0.79 0.08 -4.75
C ILE A 7 0.06 -0.83 -5.67
N LEU A 8 0.49 -1.98 -5.15
CA LEU A 8 1.28 -2.95 -5.91
C LEU A 8 0.47 -3.59 -7.05
N GLN A 9 -0.80 -3.92 -6.80
CA GLN A 9 -1.69 -4.52 -7.79
C GLN A 9 -1.95 -3.55 -8.94
N ARG A 10 -2.24 -2.28 -8.65
CA ARG A 10 -2.37 -1.24 -9.68
C ARG A 10 -1.12 -1.15 -10.56
N HIS A 11 0.07 -1.15 -9.94
CA HIS A 11 1.32 -1.12 -10.70
C HIS A 11 1.55 -2.36 -11.58
N ILE A 12 1.07 -3.54 -11.16
CA ILE A 12 1.09 -4.75 -11.99
C ILE A 12 0.14 -4.59 -13.18
N ASP A 13 -1.07 -4.10 -12.93
CA ASP A 13 -2.14 -3.99 -13.92
C ASP A 13 -1.87 -2.91 -14.97
N GLU A 14 -1.12 -1.86 -14.63
CA GLU A 14 -0.69 -0.78 -15.54
C GLU A 14 0.41 -1.22 -16.53
N GLN A 15 1.05 -2.38 -16.33
CA GLN A 15 2.11 -2.85 -17.21
C GLN A 15 1.56 -3.62 -18.41
N LEU A 16 2.07 -3.31 -19.60
CA LEU A 16 1.76 -4.04 -20.84
C LEU A 16 2.05 -5.55 -20.72
N TYR A 17 3.06 -5.92 -19.93
CA TYR A 17 3.40 -7.29 -19.57
C TYR A 17 3.44 -7.41 -18.03
N PRO A 18 2.33 -7.83 -17.40
CA PRO A 18 2.24 -7.91 -15.94
C PRO A 18 3.34 -8.80 -15.36
N PRO A 19 4.16 -8.29 -14.42
CA PRO A 19 5.21 -9.09 -13.81
C PRO A 19 4.61 -10.16 -12.89
N SER A 20 5.22 -11.34 -12.87
CA SER A 20 4.90 -12.34 -11.85
C SER A 20 5.26 -11.83 -10.45
N TYR A 21 4.59 -12.35 -9.42
CA TYR A 21 4.91 -11.98 -8.03
C TYR A 21 6.37 -12.28 -7.65
N ARG A 22 6.98 -13.29 -8.27
CA ARG A 22 8.38 -13.63 -8.05
C ARG A 22 9.32 -12.57 -8.61
N GLN A 23 9.03 -12.08 -9.82
CA GLN A 23 9.76 -10.96 -10.43
C GLN A 23 9.55 -9.67 -9.64
N LEU A 24 8.32 -9.43 -9.16
CA LEU A 24 8.01 -8.27 -8.33
C LEU A 24 8.80 -8.29 -7.02
N ALA A 25 8.83 -9.43 -6.32
CA ALA A 25 9.61 -9.60 -5.10
C ALA A 25 11.11 -9.39 -5.34
N ALA A 26 11.64 -9.91 -6.45
CA ALA A 26 13.04 -9.71 -6.83
C ALA A 26 13.37 -8.23 -7.10
N LYS A 27 12.49 -7.49 -7.79
CA LYS A 27 12.65 -6.04 -8.01
C LYS A 27 12.65 -5.24 -6.70
N LEU A 28 11.89 -5.70 -5.71
CA LEU A 28 11.80 -5.09 -4.38
C LEU A 28 12.90 -5.56 -3.42
N GLY A 29 13.74 -6.51 -3.82
CA GLY A 29 14.80 -7.06 -2.96
C GLY A 29 14.28 -7.87 -1.77
N VAL A 30 13.06 -8.40 -1.85
CA VAL A 30 12.43 -9.18 -0.77
C VAL A 30 12.14 -10.61 -1.20
N GLN A 31 11.91 -11.49 -0.21
CA GLN A 31 11.44 -12.84 -0.52
C GLN A 31 9.97 -12.81 -0.99
N PRO A 32 9.54 -13.72 -1.88
CA PRO A 32 8.14 -13.80 -2.33
C PRO A 32 7.14 -13.93 -1.17
N GLN A 33 7.52 -14.63 -0.10
CA GLN A 33 6.67 -14.77 1.09
C GLN A 33 6.46 -13.41 1.80
N THR A 34 7.50 -12.58 1.89
CA THR A 34 7.41 -11.23 2.45
C THR A 34 6.42 -10.37 1.67
N LEU A 35 6.47 -10.44 0.34
CA LEU A 35 5.54 -9.74 -0.54
C LEU A 35 4.09 -10.23 -0.34
N LEU A 36 3.87 -11.54 -0.21
CA LEU A 36 2.54 -12.10 0.04
C LEU A 36 1.97 -11.69 1.41
N ASN A 37 2.82 -11.55 2.42
CA ASN A 37 2.40 -11.11 3.75
C ASN A 37 1.84 -9.68 3.74
N TRP A 38 2.21 -8.84 2.77
CA TRP A 38 1.64 -7.49 2.63
C TRP A 38 0.20 -7.45 2.11
N LYS A 39 -0.38 -8.59 1.71
CA LYS A 39 -1.82 -8.68 1.44
C LYS A 39 -2.67 -8.48 2.69
N ARG A 40 -2.12 -8.89 3.84
CA ARG A 40 -2.70 -8.82 5.19
C ARG A 40 -1.56 -8.67 6.20
N PRO A 41 -0.94 -7.49 6.29
CA PRO A 41 0.24 -7.30 7.12
C PRO A 41 -0.15 -7.35 8.60
N SER A 42 0.58 -8.16 9.39
CA SER A 42 0.49 -8.15 10.85
C SER A 42 1.42 -7.12 11.50
N ALA A 43 2.34 -6.54 10.71
CA ALA A 43 3.31 -5.55 11.14
C ALA A 43 3.68 -4.62 9.99
N LEU A 44 4.17 -3.43 10.32
CA LEU A 44 4.62 -2.45 9.34
C LEU A 44 5.84 -2.96 8.56
N PRO A 45 5.86 -2.81 7.22
CA PRO A 45 7.07 -3.02 6.44
C PRO A 45 8.19 -2.09 6.91
N SER A 46 9.44 -2.53 6.78
CA SER A 46 10.59 -1.68 7.09
C SER A 46 10.60 -0.44 6.19
N ARG A 47 11.24 0.64 6.65
CA ARG A 47 11.42 1.86 5.86
C ARG A 47 12.08 1.60 4.50
N ALA A 48 13.05 0.68 4.45
CA ALA A 48 13.69 0.28 3.21
C ALA A 48 12.69 -0.32 2.20
N ASN A 49 11.76 -1.15 2.68
CA ASN A 49 10.72 -1.75 1.85
C ASN A 49 9.72 -0.69 1.38
N LEU A 50 9.29 0.23 2.26
CA LEU A 50 8.40 1.32 1.89
C LEU A 50 9.00 2.20 0.79
N LYS A 51 10.27 2.58 0.93
CA LYS A 51 11.02 3.34 -0.08
C LYS A 51 11.16 2.57 -1.41
N ALA A 52 11.44 1.26 -1.34
CA ALA A 52 11.53 0.43 -2.54
C ALA A 52 10.18 0.33 -3.28
N ILE A 53 9.07 0.20 -2.55
CA ILE A 53 7.72 0.19 -3.11
C ILE A 53 7.40 1.54 -3.75
N ALA A 54 7.70 2.65 -3.06
CA ALA A 54 7.49 4.00 -3.58
C ALA A 54 8.24 4.22 -4.90
N ALA A 55 9.53 3.86 -4.93
CA ALA A 55 10.37 3.98 -6.12
C ALA A 55 9.87 3.09 -7.28
N LEU A 56 9.44 1.85 -6.99
CA LEU A 56 8.98 0.93 -8.01
C LEU A 56 7.64 1.36 -8.62
N THR A 57 6.71 1.82 -7.78
CA THR A 57 5.34 2.12 -8.19
C THR A 57 5.12 3.57 -8.62
N GLY A 58 6.13 4.43 -8.44
CA GLY A 58 6.00 5.88 -8.66
C GLY A 58 5.05 6.56 -7.65
N THR A 59 4.62 5.86 -6.61
CA THR A 59 3.73 6.39 -5.57
C THR A 59 4.57 7.11 -4.50
N PRO A 60 4.16 8.29 -3.98
CA PRO A 60 4.88 8.97 -2.91
C PRO A 60 5.10 8.09 -1.68
N GLU A 61 6.30 8.15 -1.05
CA GLU A 61 6.64 7.34 0.13
C GLU A 61 5.65 7.56 1.29
N THR A 62 5.10 8.78 1.42
CA THR A 62 4.07 9.11 2.41
C THR A 62 2.76 8.34 2.20
N ASP A 63 2.34 8.14 0.95
CA ASP A 63 1.10 7.42 0.63
C ASP A 63 1.27 5.92 0.82
N VAL A 64 2.46 5.40 0.47
CA VAL A 64 2.83 4.01 0.74
C VAL A 64 2.87 3.73 2.25
N LEU A 65 3.48 4.63 3.03
CA LEU A 65 3.48 4.53 4.49
C LEU A 65 2.06 4.60 5.05
N ARG A 66 1.24 5.54 4.57
CA ARG A 66 -0.16 5.68 5.00
C ARG A 66 -0.95 4.41 4.75
N ALA A 67 -0.81 3.81 3.56
CA ALA A 67 -1.45 2.56 3.22
C ALA A 67 -1.04 1.41 4.16
N ALA A 68 0.25 1.32 4.48
CA ALA A 68 0.76 0.33 5.43
C ALA A 68 0.24 0.55 6.87
N LEU A 69 0.11 1.81 7.31
CA LEU A 69 -0.46 2.17 8.62
C LEU A 69 -1.94 1.82 8.72
N ILE A 70 -2.71 2.03 7.65
CA ILE A 70 -4.12 1.62 7.58
C ILE A 70 -4.23 0.10 7.68
N ASP A 71 -3.44 -0.62 6.88
CA ASP A 71 -3.50 -2.09 6.82
C ASP A 71 -3.13 -2.78 8.14
N THR A 72 -2.35 -2.09 8.98
CA THR A 72 -1.91 -2.57 10.29
C THR A 72 -2.75 -2.03 11.45
N GLY A 73 -3.75 -1.19 11.16
CA GLY A 73 -4.66 -0.62 12.17
C GLY A 73 -4.09 0.54 12.99
N TYR A 74 -2.93 1.11 12.61
CA TYR A 74 -2.38 2.30 13.26
C TYR A 74 -3.03 3.60 12.80
N LEU A 75 -3.68 3.58 11.63
CA LEU A 75 -4.45 4.71 11.11
C LEU A 75 -5.82 4.20 10.68
N GLU A 76 -6.89 4.89 11.07
CA GLU A 76 -8.18 4.64 10.46
C GLU A 76 -8.19 5.23 9.05
N PRO A 77 -8.75 4.55 8.05
CA PRO A 77 -8.93 5.15 6.72
C PRO A 77 -9.74 6.43 6.92
N ASP A 78 -9.16 7.56 6.52
CA ASP A 78 -9.71 8.89 6.80
C ASP A 78 -11.19 8.94 6.43
N ALA A 79 -12.06 9.36 7.36
CA ALA A 79 -13.45 9.70 7.07
C ALA A 79 -13.56 11.03 6.28
N ALA A 80 -12.51 11.43 5.56
CA ALA A 80 -12.35 12.71 4.89
C ALA A 80 -13.15 12.84 3.58
N ASP A 81 -14.19 12.02 3.41
CA ASP A 81 -15.25 12.22 2.41
C ASP A 81 -16.64 12.28 3.06
N SER A 82 -16.72 12.36 4.39
CA SER A 82 -17.95 12.84 5.03
C SER A 82 -18.01 14.35 4.84
N PRO A 83 -19.00 14.90 4.10
CA PRO A 83 -19.20 16.34 4.05
C PRO A 83 -19.37 16.85 5.48
N PRO A 84 -18.92 18.07 5.81
CA PRO A 84 -19.14 18.63 7.14
C PRO A 84 -20.63 18.51 7.44
N ASP A 85 -20.93 17.83 8.56
CA ASP A 85 -22.29 17.54 8.97
C ASP A 85 -23.07 18.86 9.09
N ARG A 86 -23.86 19.19 8.05
CA ARG A 86 -24.72 20.39 8.01
C ARG A 86 -26.00 20.19 8.84
N ARG A 87 -25.95 19.40 9.91
CA ARG A 87 -27.07 19.21 10.84
C ARG A 87 -26.61 19.37 12.29
N SER A 88 -26.09 20.55 12.60
CA SER A 88 -26.00 21.04 13.98
C SER A 88 -26.21 22.56 14.02
N ALA A 89 -27.15 23.05 13.23
CA ALA A 89 -27.70 24.39 13.36
C ALA A 89 -29.17 24.35 12.92
N GLY A 90 -30.08 24.49 13.88
CA GLY A 90 -31.53 24.52 13.67
C GLY A 90 -32.28 23.98 14.88
#